data_AF-A0A7D9JTW0-F1
#
_entry.id   AF-A0A7D9JTW0-F1
#
_cell.length_a   1.000
_cell.length_b   1.000
_cell.length_c   1.000
_cell.angle_alpha   90.00
_cell.angle_beta   90.00
_cell.angle_gamma   90.00
#
_symmetry.space_group_name_H-M   'P 1'
#
loop_
_entity.id
_entity.type
_entity.pdbx_description
1 polymer ?
#
loop_
_entity_poly.entity_id
_entity_poly.type
_entity_poly.pdbx_seq_one_letter_code
_entity_poly.pdbx_strand_id
1 'polypeptide(L)'
;RYRNETVEAEVYYKQALQLVPTNGQPYNQLAILASSRADTLGTVYFYCRSIAVKNQFPAASTNLNKTFSKACQSGNSSPPVEKIAKAEFIQMFIQFHGCIYLAQDLNVAKPLTEKAIPELKTLLESDDLPASDLIKLVTINLFLLYHIASLDDGDDYDSLGKDDHHDSWVVTLDFTMKMLQCFVERATHQDEAEVKNSEDSSLTSILPAIFIICQWLKANSPSIFKDDVVTDQPQLWLDFVNMLNSFAVDSGPEKS
;
A
#
# COMPACT_ATOMS: atom_id res chain seq x y z
N ARG A 1 -3.49 2.51 27.69
CA ARG A 1 -4.41 1.44 27.22
C ARG A 1 -5.24 0.84 28.35
N TYR A 2 -4.65 0.20 29.37
CA TYR A 2 -5.45 -0.41 30.45
C TYR A 2 -6.28 0.60 31.26
N ARG A 3 -5.82 1.86 31.32
CA ARG A 3 -6.56 3.01 31.87
C ARG A 3 -7.54 3.67 30.89
N ASN A 4 -7.80 3.04 29.73
CA ASN A 4 -8.55 3.60 28.59
C ASN A 4 -7.97 4.90 27.97
N GLU A 5 -6.78 5.31 28.40
CA GLU A 5 -6.00 6.38 27.76
C GLU A 5 -5.34 5.86 26.47
N THR A 6 -6.03 6.00 25.34
CA THR A 6 -5.60 5.45 24.03
C THR A 6 -4.62 6.37 23.30
N VAL A 7 -4.82 7.69 23.38
CA VAL A 7 -3.92 8.71 22.78
C VAL A 7 -2.53 8.64 23.41
N GLU A 8 -2.46 8.64 24.74
CA GLU A 8 -1.18 8.53 25.46
C GLU A 8 -0.49 7.18 25.21
N ALA A 9 -1.26 6.09 25.14
CA ALA A 9 -0.70 4.79 24.79
C ALA A 9 -0.08 4.78 23.38
N GLU A 10 -0.74 5.42 22.41
CA GLU A 10 -0.20 5.57 21.07
C GLU A 10 1.14 6.33 21.08
N VAL A 11 1.25 7.41 21.86
CA VAL A 11 2.51 8.15 22.03
C VAL A 11 3.61 7.25 22.58
N TYR A 12 3.34 6.48 23.64
CA TYR A 12 4.33 5.57 24.20
C TYR A 12 4.77 4.48 23.22
N TYR A 13 3.84 3.89 22.46
CA TYR A 13 4.21 2.89 21.45
C TYR A 13 5.03 3.50 20.32
N LYS A 14 4.72 4.73 19.87
CA LYS A 14 5.55 5.45 18.89
C LYS A 14 6.94 5.76 19.41
N GLN A 15 7.08 6.16 20.68
CA GLN A 15 8.39 6.37 21.31
C GLN A 15 9.19 5.05 21.41
N ALA A 16 8.54 3.93 21.75
CA ALA A 16 9.20 2.63 21.76
C ALA A 16 9.77 2.25 20.37
N LEU A 17 9.06 2.60 19.29
CA LEU A 17 9.53 2.37 17.92
C LEU A 17 10.72 3.25 17.53
N GLN A 18 10.87 4.44 18.11
CA GLN A 18 12.06 5.27 17.90
C GLN A 18 13.31 4.63 18.53
N LEU A 19 13.15 3.85 19.60
CA LEU A 19 14.24 3.16 20.27
C LEU A 19 14.60 1.84 19.56
N VAL A 20 13.61 1.02 19.21
CA VAL A 20 13.82 -0.28 18.58
C VAL A 20 12.81 -0.51 17.44
N PRO A 21 13.07 0.04 16.24
CA PRO A 21 12.13 -0.06 15.10
C PRO A 21 11.98 -1.48 14.56
N THR A 22 12.89 -2.39 14.92
CA THR A 22 12.89 -3.81 14.51
C THR A 22 12.08 -4.72 15.44
N ASN A 23 11.44 -4.17 16.48
CA ASN A 23 10.58 -4.92 17.38
C ASN A 23 9.13 -4.88 16.87
N GLY A 24 8.54 -6.05 16.63
CA GLY A 24 7.16 -6.19 16.15
C GLY A 24 6.11 -5.78 17.19
N GLN A 25 6.41 -5.92 18.48
CA GLN A 25 5.41 -5.81 19.54
C GLN A 25 4.71 -4.43 19.58
N PRO A 26 5.41 -3.28 19.51
CA PRO A 26 4.74 -1.99 19.51
C PRO A 26 3.82 -1.77 18.30
N TYR A 27 4.18 -2.30 17.13
CA TYR A 27 3.30 -2.24 15.95
C TYR A 27 2.00 -3.03 16.18
N ASN A 28 2.06 -4.25 16.72
CA ASN A 28 0.85 -5.00 17.07
C ASN A 28 -0.05 -4.21 18.02
N GLN A 29 0.52 -3.48 18.97
CA GLN A 29 -0.26 -2.65 19.90
C GLN A 29 -0.89 -1.44 19.20
N LEU A 30 -0.19 -0.80 18.27
CA LEU A 30 -0.73 0.26 17.43
C LEU A 30 -1.86 -0.27 16.52
N ALA A 31 -1.76 -1.49 16.00
CA ALA A 31 -2.83 -2.14 15.24
C ALA A 31 -4.10 -2.32 16.08
N ILE A 32 -3.97 -2.75 17.34
CA ILE A 32 -5.10 -2.88 18.26
C ILE A 32 -5.75 -1.51 18.54
N LEU A 33 -4.95 -0.45 18.71
CA LEU A 33 -5.48 0.90 18.89
C LEU A 33 -6.19 1.40 17.63
N ALA A 34 -5.61 1.20 16.43
CA ALA A 34 -6.26 1.52 15.16
C ALA A 34 -7.60 0.77 15.00
N SER A 35 -7.62 -0.53 15.32
CA SER A 35 -8.82 -1.37 15.24
C SER A 35 -9.92 -0.87 16.15
N SER A 36 -9.59 -0.42 17.37
CA SER A 36 -10.56 0.17 18.31
C SER A 36 -11.22 1.46 17.80
N ARG A 37 -10.63 2.13 16.82
CA ARG A 37 -11.14 3.33 16.15
C ARG A 37 -11.83 3.05 14.81
N ALA A 38 -12.06 1.78 14.49
CA ALA A 38 -12.54 1.34 13.17
C ALA A 38 -11.63 1.79 11.99
N ASP A 39 -10.35 2.05 12.23
CA ASP A 39 -9.36 2.34 11.20
C ASP A 39 -8.80 1.02 10.64
N THR A 40 -9.50 0.45 9.66
CA THR A 40 -9.13 -0.84 9.05
C THR A 40 -7.79 -0.75 8.31
N LEU A 41 -7.55 0.34 7.56
CA LEU A 41 -6.30 0.54 6.83
C LEU A 41 -5.11 0.61 7.79
N GLY A 42 -5.20 1.41 8.85
CA GLY A 42 -4.17 1.49 9.89
C GLY A 42 -3.98 0.19 10.65
N THR A 43 -5.06 -0.56 10.90
CA THR A 43 -5.00 -1.88 11.54
C THR A 43 -4.16 -2.86 10.73
N VAL A 44 -4.48 -3.01 9.44
CA VAL A 44 -3.75 -3.93 8.55
C VAL A 44 -2.31 -3.47 8.38
N TYR A 45 -2.08 -2.17 8.13
CA TYR A 45 -0.74 -1.60 8.04
C TYR A 45 0.14 -1.97 9.25
N PHE A 46 -0.37 -1.77 10.46
CA PHE A 46 0.43 -2.03 11.66
C PHE A 46 0.63 -3.52 11.91
N TYR A 47 -0.30 -4.40 11.54
CA TYR A 47 -0.05 -5.84 11.58
C TYR A 47 1.02 -6.25 10.56
N CYS A 48 0.96 -5.77 9.32
CA CYS A 48 2.01 -5.99 8.31
C CYS A 48 3.38 -5.55 8.84
N ARG A 49 3.46 -4.34 9.42
CA ARG A 49 4.70 -3.82 10.05
C ARG A 49 5.17 -4.65 11.24
N SER A 50 4.25 -5.23 12.01
CA SER A 50 4.58 -6.12 13.14
C SER A 50 5.19 -7.46 12.71
N ILE A 51 4.92 -7.88 11.47
CA ILE A 51 5.40 -9.14 10.88
C ILE A 51 6.70 -8.89 10.12
N ALA A 52 6.75 -7.83 9.29
CA ALA A 52 7.90 -7.47 8.45
C ALA A 52 9.02 -6.73 9.19
N VAL A 53 9.48 -7.29 10.31
CA VAL A 53 10.62 -6.79 11.09
C VAL A 53 11.46 -7.95 11.62
N LYS A 54 12.73 -7.66 11.98
CA LYS A 54 13.66 -8.70 12.45
C LYS A 54 13.16 -9.48 13.67
N ASN A 55 12.53 -8.80 14.62
CA ASN A 55 11.93 -9.43 15.80
C ASN A 55 10.40 -9.41 15.66
N GLN A 56 9.88 -10.27 14.79
CA GLN A 56 8.44 -10.39 14.55
C GLN A 56 7.64 -10.66 15.83
N PHE A 57 6.40 -10.20 15.87
CA PHE A 57 5.46 -10.53 16.95
C PHE A 57 4.43 -11.57 16.47
N PRO A 58 4.51 -12.85 16.88
CA PRO A 58 3.75 -13.93 16.26
C PRO A 58 2.22 -13.74 16.27
N ALA A 59 1.67 -13.09 17.29
CA ALA A 59 0.22 -12.88 17.37
C ALA A 59 -0.31 -11.93 16.27
N ALA A 60 0.55 -11.11 15.65
CA ALA A 60 0.17 -10.22 14.56
C ALA A 60 -0.34 -11.01 13.35
N SER A 61 0.30 -12.13 12.99
CA SER A 61 -0.14 -12.98 11.86
C SER A 61 -1.53 -13.56 12.10
N THR A 62 -1.80 -14.05 13.32
CA THR A 62 -3.15 -14.54 13.69
C THR A 62 -4.20 -13.43 13.65
N ASN A 63 -3.85 -12.21 14.07
CA ASN A 63 -4.79 -11.09 14.05
C ASN A 63 -5.00 -10.53 12.64
N LEU A 64 -3.97 -10.53 11.80
CA LEU A 64 -4.06 -10.17 10.38
C LEU A 64 -4.98 -11.14 9.65
N ASN A 65 -4.79 -12.45 9.85
CA ASN A 65 -5.68 -13.49 9.33
C ASN A 65 -7.14 -13.22 9.66
N LYS A 66 -7.47 -12.98 10.94
CA LYS A 66 -8.84 -12.66 11.36
C LYS A 66 -9.38 -11.39 10.70
N THR A 67 -8.53 -10.37 10.56
CA THR A 67 -8.91 -9.09 9.94
C THR A 67 -9.27 -9.30 8.47
N PHE A 68 -8.44 -10.04 7.73
CA PHE A 68 -8.70 -10.39 6.33
C PHE A 68 -9.90 -11.31 6.17
N SER A 69 -10.07 -12.33 7.01
CA SER A 69 -11.24 -13.22 6.93
C SER A 69 -12.55 -12.44 7.09
N LYS A 70 -12.57 -11.47 8.01
CA LYS A 70 -13.71 -10.57 8.19
C LYS A 70 -13.95 -9.70 6.95
N ALA A 71 -12.89 -9.15 6.35
CA ALA A 71 -13.01 -8.33 5.14
C ALA A 71 -13.58 -9.14 3.96
N CYS A 72 -13.08 -10.35 3.73
CA CYS A 72 -13.57 -11.24 2.67
C CYS A 72 -15.02 -11.69 2.86
N GLN A 73 -15.50 -11.80 4.11
CA GLN A 73 -16.90 -12.13 4.41
C GLN A 73 -17.86 -10.94 4.24
N SER A 74 -17.36 -9.70 4.30
CA SER A 74 -18.18 -8.49 4.35
C SER A 74 -18.65 -8.00 2.96
N GLY A 75 -18.42 -8.76 1.89
CA GLY A 75 -18.69 -8.42 0.49
C GLY A 75 -20.15 -8.12 0.10
N ASN A 76 -21.08 -7.99 1.06
CA ASN A 76 -22.51 -7.73 0.85
C ASN A 76 -23.10 -6.64 1.76
N SER A 77 -22.29 -5.83 2.46
CA SER A 77 -22.80 -4.79 3.39
C SER A 77 -22.58 -3.39 2.83
N SER A 78 -23.65 -2.67 2.49
CA SER A 78 -23.58 -1.29 1.98
C SER A 78 -23.33 -0.27 3.11
N PRO A 79 -22.33 0.63 3.01
CA PRO A 79 -22.12 1.70 3.98
C PRO A 79 -23.06 2.92 3.75
N PRO A 80 -23.25 3.81 4.77
CA PRO A 80 -24.11 4.99 4.64
C PRO A 80 -23.46 6.15 3.85
N VAL A 81 -24.31 6.95 3.20
CA VAL A 81 -24.01 7.91 2.13
C VAL A 81 -23.25 9.16 2.61
N GLU A 82 -22.27 9.58 1.79
CA GLU A 82 -21.43 10.81 1.83
C GLU A 82 -19.94 10.71 2.27
N LYS A 83 -19.46 9.59 2.81
CA LYS A 83 -17.99 9.26 2.90
C LYS A 83 -17.66 7.88 2.30
N ILE A 84 -18.51 7.47 1.36
CA ILE A 84 -18.57 6.13 0.80
C ILE A 84 -17.32 5.80 -0.03
N ALA A 85 -16.93 6.65 -0.98
CA ALA A 85 -15.86 6.40 -1.95
C ALA A 85 -14.57 5.86 -1.31
N LYS A 86 -13.99 6.61 -0.37
CA LYS A 86 -12.80 6.18 0.37
C LYS A 86 -13.03 4.89 1.16
N ALA A 87 -14.16 4.77 1.84
CA ALA A 87 -14.45 3.58 2.64
C ALA A 87 -14.61 2.32 1.77
N GLU A 88 -15.28 2.45 0.63
CA GLU A 88 -15.48 1.38 -0.37
C GLU A 88 -14.15 1.01 -1.03
N PHE A 89 -13.33 1.99 -1.41
CA PHE A 89 -11.98 1.75 -1.90
C PHE A 89 -11.15 0.96 -0.89
N ILE A 90 -11.10 1.42 0.37
CA ILE A 90 -10.35 0.73 1.43
C ILE A 90 -10.91 -0.68 1.66
N GLN A 91 -12.22 -0.88 1.58
CA GLN A 91 -12.82 -2.20 1.69
C GLN A 91 -12.38 -3.11 0.55
N MET A 92 -12.47 -2.67 -0.71
CA MET A 92 -12.01 -3.43 -1.88
C MET A 92 -10.51 -3.73 -1.80
N PHE A 93 -9.70 -2.75 -1.42
CA PHE A 93 -8.27 -2.89 -1.24
C PHE A 93 -7.93 -3.95 -0.19
N ILE A 94 -8.57 -3.91 0.98
CA ILE A 94 -8.31 -4.88 2.06
C ILE A 94 -8.87 -6.26 1.71
N GLN A 95 -9.98 -6.34 0.97
CA GLN A 95 -10.53 -7.60 0.46
C GLN A 95 -9.60 -8.25 -0.57
N PHE A 96 -9.04 -7.48 -1.49
CA PHE A 96 -8.04 -7.93 -2.45
C PHE A 96 -6.83 -8.54 -1.73
N HIS A 97 -6.27 -7.82 -0.75
CA HIS A 97 -5.16 -8.33 0.03
C HIS A 97 -5.52 -9.58 0.83
N GLY A 98 -6.73 -9.62 1.39
CA GLY A 98 -7.21 -10.75 2.15
C GLY A 98 -7.42 -12.00 1.31
N CYS A 99 -7.96 -11.89 0.10
CA CYS A 99 -8.22 -13.05 -0.75
C CYS A 99 -6.93 -13.67 -1.30
N ILE A 100 -5.92 -12.85 -1.62
CA ILE A 100 -4.59 -13.34 -1.99
C ILE A 100 -3.88 -13.95 -0.76
N TYR A 101 -3.79 -13.22 0.35
CA TYR A 101 -3.05 -13.65 1.56
C TYR A 101 -3.60 -14.93 2.19
N LEU A 102 -4.93 -15.13 2.19
CA LEU A 102 -5.55 -16.28 2.86
C LEU A 102 -5.68 -17.52 1.99
N ALA A 103 -5.94 -17.34 0.70
CA ALA A 103 -6.45 -18.42 -0.14
C ALA A 103 -6.00 -18.35 -1.60
N GLN A 104 -5.24 -17.33 -2.02
CA GLN A 104 -4.86 -17.12 -3.41
C GLN A 104 -6.06 -17.14 -4.36
N ASP A 105 -7.21 -16.60 -3.93
CA ASP A 105 -8.45 -16.63 -4.73
C ASP A 105 -8.42 -15.55 -5.82
N LEU A 106 -7.87 -15.93 -6.97
CA LEU A 106 -7.72 -15.06 -8.15
C LEU A 106 -9.05 -14.68 -8.79
N ASN A 107 -10.10 -15.50 -8.63
CA ASN A 107 -11.42 -15.22 -9.18
C ASN A 107 -12.07 -14.01 -8.50
N VAL A 108 -11.76 -13.81 -7.21
CA VAL A 108 -12.17 -12.63 -6.45
C VAL A 108 -11.16 -11.50 -6.61
N ALA A 109 -9.87 -11.79 -6.64
CA ALA A 109 -8.82 -10.77 -6.69
C ALA A 109 -8.85 -9.93 -7.97
N LYS A 110 -8.91 -10.55 -9.14
CA LYS A 110 -8.83 -9.85 -10.43
C LYS A 110 -9.96 -8.79 -10.59
N PRO A 111 -11.25 -9.11 -10.38
CA PRO A 111 -12.32 -8.11 -10.45
C PRO A 111 -12.20 -6.98 -9.43
N LEU A 112 -11.59 -7.23 -8.26
CA LEU A 112 -11.36 -6.17 -7.28
C LEU A 112 -10.32 -5.16 -7.79
N THR A 113 -9.24 -5.63 -8.43
CA THR A 113 -8.23 -4.73 -9.01
C THR A 113 -8.80 -3.83 -10.10
N GLU A 114 -9.66 -4.37 -10.97
CA GLU A 114 -10.32 -3.62 -12.05
C GLU A 114 -11.22 -2.49 -11.54
N LYS A 115 -11.82 -2.66 -10.36
CA LYS A 115 -12.67 -1.64 -9.71
C LYS A 115 -11.87 -0.67 -8.84
N ALA A 116 -10.85 -1.17 -8.13
CA ALA A 116 -10.09 -0.38 -7.18
C ALA A 116 -9.21 0.69 -7.86
N ILE A 117 -8.68 0.42 -9.05
CA ILE A 117 -7.78 1.37 -9.75
C ILE A 117 -8.52 2.65 -10.19
N PRO A 118 -9.67 2.60 -10.88
CA PRO A 118 -10.43 3.81 -11.20
C PRO A 118 -10.87 4.62 -9.97
N GLU A 119 -11.26 3.92 -8.90
CA GLU A 119 -11.64 4.56 -7.63
C GLU A 119 -10.43 5.25 -6.97
N LEU A 120 -9.26 4.61 -6.96
CA LEU A 120 -8.02 5.22 -6.49
C LEU A 120 -7.71 6.51 -7.27
N LYS A 121 -7.82 6.47 -8.59
CA LYS A 121 -7.59 7.64 -9.44
C LYS A 121 -8.54 8.79 -9.07
N THR A 122 -9.82 8.49 -8.88
CA THR A 122 -10.83 9.48 -8.45
C THR A 122 -10.48 10.09 -7.09
N LEU A 123 -10.07 9.26 -6.11
CA LEU A 123 -9.67 9.72 -4.77
C LEU A 123 -8.38 10.55 -4.75
N LEU A 124 -7.47 10.31 -5.70
CA LEU A 124 -6.26 11.11 -5.88
C LEU A 124 -6.58 12.46 -6.51
N GLU A 125 -7.51 12.51 -7.46
CA GLU A 125 -7.98 13.75 -8.10
C GLU A 125 -8.77 14.64 -7.14
N SER A 126 -9.50 14.05 -6.18
CA SER A 126 -10.24 14.78 -5.14
C SER A 126 -9.42 15.13 -3.89
N ASP A 127 -8.14 14.76 -3.84
CA ASP A 127 -7.24 14.93 -2.68
C ASP A 127 -7.78 14.29 -1.37
N ASP A 128 -8.58 13.22 -1.47
CA ASP A 128 -9.19 12.51 -0.34
C ASP A 128 -8.25 11.50 0.36
N LEU A 129 -7.03 11.35 -0.16
CA LEU A 129 -6.00 10.44 0.35
C LEU A 129 -4.76 11.22 0.82
N PRO A 130 -4.60 11.45 2.13
CA PRO A 130 -3.40 12.09 2.65
C PRO A 130 -2.18 11.19 2.47
N ALA A 131 -0.98 11.79 2.47
CA ALA A 131 0.31 11.10 2.35
C ALA A 131 0.42 9.86 3.26
N SER A 132 -0.08 9.96 4.50
CA SER A 132 -0.03 8.86 5.45
C SER A 132 -0.83 7.64 5.00
N ASP A 133 -1.93 7.82 4.27
CA ASP A 133 -2.74 6.71 3.77
C ASP A 133 -2.10 6.11 2.52
N LEU A 134 -1.56 6.94 1.62
CA LEU A 134 -0.80 6.47 0.45
C LEU A 134 0.40 5.60 0.86
N ILE A 135 1.16 6.02 1.87
CA ILE A 135 2.26 5.22 2.43
C ILE A 135 1.76 3.89 2.98
N LYS A 136 0.61 3.85 3.66
CA LYS A 136 0.02 2.59 4.17
C LYS A 136 -0.36 1.67 3.03
N LEU A 137 -1.04 2.18 2.01
CA LEU A 137 -1.45 1.41 0.83
C LEU A 137 -0.23 0.75 0.16
N VAL A 138 0.81 1.54 -0.14
CA VAL A 138 2.06 1.01 -0.71
C VAL A 138 2.70 -0.02 0.21
N THR A 139 2.81 0.25 1.51
CA THR A 139 3.43 -0.68 2.46
C THR A 139 2.70 -2.02 2.51
N ILE A 140 1.37 -2.01 2.44
CA ILE A 140 0.55 -3.23 2.48
C ILE A 140 0.74 -4.05 1.18
N ASN A 141 0.78 -3.42 0.01
CA ASN A 141 1.10 -4.11 -1.25
C ASN A 141 2.50 -4.75 -1.21
N LEU A 142 3.51 -3.98 -0.79
CA LEU A 142 4.88 -4.48 -0.71
C LEU A 142 5.02 -5.63 0.31
N PHE A 143 4.25 -5.57 1.41
CA PHE A 143 4.15 -6.68 2.35
C PHE A 143 3.56 -7.94 1.71
N LEU A 144 2.51 -7.80 0.89
CA LEU A 144 1.89 -8.94 0.21
C LEU A 144 2.85 -9.57 -0.82
N LEU A 145 3.56 -8.76 -1.62
CA LEU A 145 4.60 -9.24 -2.53
C LEU A 145 5.71 -9.99 -1.77
N TYR A 146 6.18 -9.44 -0.65
CA TYR A 146 7.14 -10.13 0.23
C TYR A 146 6.58 -11.46 0.74
N HIS A 147 5.32 -11.49 1.16
CA HIS A 147 4.67 -12.69 1.65
C HIS A 147 4.62 -13.78 0.58
N ILE A 148 4.14 -13.46 -0.63
CA ILE A 148 4.08 -14.41 -1.75
C ILE A 148 5.47 -14.95 -2.07
N ALA A 149 6.48 -14.08 -2.21
CA ALA A 149 7.85 -14.50 -2.48
C ALA A 149 8.43 -15.40 -1.37
N SER A 150 8.00 -15.22 -0.12
CA SER A 150 8.43 -16.08 1.00
C SER A 150 7.78 -17.46 1.02
N LEU A 151 6.66 -17.65 0.30
CA LEU A 151 6.03 -18.97 0.13
C LEU A 151 6.83 -19.82 -0.87
N ASP A 152 7.37 -19.19 -1.92
CA ASP A 152 8.18 -19.86 -2.96
C ASP A 152 9.57 -20.31 -2.46
N ASP A 153 10.11 -19.68 -1.41
CA ASP A 153 11.41 -20.02 -0.82
C ASP A 153 11.35 -21.25 0.12
N GLY A 154 10.14 -21.78 0.38
CA GLY A 154 9.95 -23.03 1.11
C GLY A 154 10.24 -24.24 0.22
N ASP A 155 11.06 -25.19 0.71
CA ASP A 155 11.39 -26.47 0.06
C ASP A 155 10.17 -27.44 -0.10
N ASP A 156 8.94 -26.93 -0.20
CA ASP A 156 7.77 -27.79 -0.28
C ASP A 156 7.62 -28.38 -1.69
N TYR A 157 7.57 -29.70 -1.75
CA TYR A 157 7.65 -30.52 -2.97
C TYR A 157 6.37 -30.47 -3.82
N ASP A 158 5.40 -29.62 -3.48
CA ASP A 158 4.09 -29.60 -4.13
C ASP A 158 4.08 -28.62 -5.31
N SER A 159 4.32 -29.15 -6.51
CA SER A 159 4.25 -28.38 -7.76
C SER A 159 2.85 -27.83 -8.05
N LEU A 160 1.81 -28.34 -7.37
CA LEU A 160 0.42 -27.93 -7.55
C LEU A 160 0.12 -26.52 -7.05
N GLY A 161 0.89 -25.98 -6.09
CA GLY A 161 0.70 -24.62 -5.55
C GLY A 161 1.53 -23.53 -6.25
N LYS A 162 2.52 -23.91 -7.06
CA LYS A 162 3.46 -22.96 -7.68
C LYS A 162 2.82 -22.06 -8.73
N ASP A 163 1.87 -22.60 -9.49
CA ASP A 163 1.14 -21.83 -10.49
C ASP A 163 0.25 -20.77 -9.80
N ASP A 164 -0.39 -21.12 -8.68
CA ASP A 164 -1.20 -20.18 -7.88
C ASP A 164 -0.35 -19.08 -7.23
N HIS A 165 0.88 -19.41 -6.77
CA HIS A 165 1.84 -18.44 -6.23
C HIS A 165 2.32 -17.46 -7.30
N HIS A 166 2.67 -17.99 -8.48
CA HIS A 166 3.10 -17.19 -9.61
C HIS A 166 1.98 -16.24 -10.08
N ASP A 167 0.76 -16.75 -10.27
CA ASP A 167 -0.36 -15.92 -10.69
C ASP A 167 -0.75 -14.87 -9.61
N SER A 168 -0.66 -15.23 -8.33
CA SER A 168 -0.85 -14.29 -7.21
C SER A 168 0.21 -13.20 -7.21
N TRP A 169 1.47 -13.55 -7.49
CA TRP A 169 2.57 -12.60 -7.67
C TRP A 169 2.26 -11.65 -8.83
N VAL A 170 1.91 -12.18 -10.00
CA VAL A 170 1.61 -11.39 -11.21
C VAL A 170 0.48 -10.41 -10.96
N VAL A 171 -0.65 -10.85 -10.38
CA VAL A 171 -1.80 -9.97 -10.10
C VAL A 171 -1.43 -8.90 -9.05
N THR A 172 -0.66 -9.25 -8.03
CA THR A 172 -0.25 -8.29 -6.98
C THR A 172 0.77 -7.27 -7.50
N LEU A 173 1.70 -7.72 -8.33
CA LEU A 173 2.70 -6.86 -8.96
C LEU A 173 2.03 -5.92 -9.97
N ASP A 174 1.11 -6.41 -10.79
CA ASP A 174 0.33 -5.60 -11.73
C ASP A 174 -0.48 -4.52 -11.00
N PHE A 175 -1.15 -4.89 -9.91
CA PHE A 175 -1.86 -3.92 -9.07
C PHE A 175 -0.92 -2.86 -8.48
N THR A 176 0.29 -3.26 -8.06
CA THR A 176 1.32 -2.34 -7.55
C THR A 176 1.82 -1.38 -8.64
N MET A 177 2.05 -1.87 -9.86
CA MET A 177 2.49 -1.06 -11.00
C MET A 177 1.40 -0.10 -11.47
N LYS A 178 0.13 -0.52 -11.50
CA LYS A 178 -1.03 0.36 -11.79
C LYS A 178 -1.20 1.43 -10.73
N MET A 179 -0.98 1.11 -9.45
CA MET A 179 -0.95 2.12 -8.40
C MET A 179 0.17 3.14 -8.59
N LEU A 180 1.38 2.69 -8.93
CA LEU A 180 2.49 3.58 -9.27
C LEU A 180 2.11 4.48 -10.46
N GLN A 181 1.47 3.94 -11.49
CA GLN A 181 0.98 4.71 -12.63
C GLN A 181 0.01 5.80 -12.19
N CYS A 182 -1.02 5.49 -11.39
CA CYS A 182 -1.93 6.51 -10.87
C CYS A 182 -1.21 7.62 -10.10
N PHE A 183 -0.17 7.26 -9.33
CA PHE A 183 0.60 8.24 -8.57
C PHE A 183 1.45 9.14 -9.46
N VAL A 184 2.11 8.57 -10.46
CA VAL A 184 2.95 9.29 -11.41
C VAL A 184 2.10 10.19 -12.31
N GLU A 185 0.96 9.70 -12.81
CA GLU A 185 0.00 10.50 -13.58
C GLU A 185 -0.48 11.71 -12.76
N ARG A 186 -0.88 11.49 -11.50
CA ARG A 186 -1.33 12.57 -10.61
C ARG A 186 -0.23 13.60 -10.37
N ALA A 187 1.01 13.17 -10.17
CA ALA A 187 2.15 14.07 -9.98
C ALA A 187 2.46 14.89 -11.25
N THR A 188 2.38 14.28 -12.44
CA THR A 188 2.64 14.95 -13.72
C THR A 188 1.55 15.96 -14.08
N HIS A 189 0.27 15.66 -13.82
CA HIS A 189 -0.86 16.54 -14.20
C HIS A 189 -1.08 17.72 -13.23
N GLN A 190 -0.46 17.75 -12.05
CA GLN A 190 -0.54 18.89 -11.13
C GLN A 190 0.22 20.12 -11.66
N ASP A 191 1.33 19.92 -12.37
CA ASP A 191 2.16 21.00 -12.92
C ASP A 191 1.45 21.83 -14.01
N GLU A 192 0.46 21.26 -14.71
CA GLU A 192 -0.29 21.99 -15.74
C GLU A 192 -1.38 22.92 -15.16
N ALA A 193 -1.88 22.65 -13.95
CA ALA A 193 -3.04 23.34 -13.37
C ALA A 193 -2.71 24.38 -12.29
N GLU A 194 -1.58 24.26 -11.58
CA GLU A 194 -1.27 25.08 -10.38
C GLU A 194 -0.08 26.03 -10.53
N VAL A 195 0.13 26.62 -11.71
CA VAL A 195 1.02 27.81 -11.88
C VAL A 195 0.47 29.07 -11.17
N LYS A 196 -0.70 28.98 -10.50
CA LYS A 196 -1.33 30.12 -9.81
C LYS A 196 -1.93 29.71 -8.47
N ASN A 197 -1.15 29.93 -7.41
CA ASN A 197 -1.58 30.07 -6.02
C ASN A 197 -1.98 28.78 -5.27
N SER A 198 -1.02 27.98 -4.83
CA SER A 198 -0.93 27.56 -3.42
C SER A 198 0.43 26.95 -3.13
N GLU A 199 1.03 27.27 -1.98
CA GLU A 199 2.25 26.60 -1.51
C GLU A 199 1.90 25.14 -1.13
N ASP A 200 2.31 24.20 -1.97
CA ASP A 200 3.16 23.07 -1.55
C ASP A 200 2.54 21.85 -0.83
N SER A 201 1.21 21.63 -0.87
CA SER A 201 0.59 20.57 -0.04
C SER A 201 0.24 19.24 -0.73
N SER A 202 -0.21 19.26 -1.99
CA SER A 202 -0.78 18.06 -2.65
C SER A 202 0.29 17.20 -3.34
N LEU A 203 1.18 17.79 -4.13
CA LEU A 203 2.31 17.10 -4.78
C LEU A 203 3.25 16.47 -3.74
N THR A 204 3.58 17.22 -2.69
CA THR A 204 4.41 16.75 -1.56
C THR A 204 3.80 15.53 -0.86
N SER A 205 2.48 15.31 -0.98
CA SER A 205 1.80 14.19 -0.33
C SER A 205 1.99 12.84 -1.04
N ILE A 206 2.15 12.84 -2.38
CA ILE A 206 2.21 11.62 -3.19
C ILE A 206 3.64 11.10 -3.41
N LEU A 207 4.61 12.01 -3.45
CA LEU A 207 6.03 11.68 -3.67
C LEU A 207 6.58 10.64 -2.67
N PRO A 208 6.25 10.67 -1.36
CA PRO A 208 6.70 9.63 -0.43
C PRO A 208 6.25 8.21 -0.82
N ALA A 209 5.04 8.07 -1.37
CA ALA A 209 4.51 6.78 -1.80
C ALA A 209 5.24 6.27 -3.06
N ILE A 210 5.44 7.14 -4.05
CA ILE A 210 6.25 6.85 -5.25
C ILE A 210 7.67 6.43 -4.84
N PHE A 211 8.29 7.21 -3.95
CA PHE A 211 9.65 6.94 -3.47
C PHE A 211 9.78 5.55 -2.84
N ILE A 212 8.81 5.13 -2.02
CA ILE A 212 8.85 3.79 -1.39
C ILE A 212 8.80 2.69 -2.46
N ILE A 213 7.96 2.82 -3.49
CA ILE A 213 7.91 1.86 -4.61
C ILE A 213 9.25 1.84 -5.36
N CYS A 214 9.82 3.01 -5.66
CA CYS A 214 11.13 3.10 -6.33
C CYS A 214 12.25 2.45 -5.51
N GLN A 215 12.25 2.63 -4.18
CA GLN A 215 13.24 1.97 -3.31
C GLN A 215 13.09 0.45 -3.32
N TRP A 216 11.84 -0.05 -3.35
CA TRP A 216 11.59 -1.47 -3.48
C TRP A 216 12.05 -2.02 -4.85
N LEU A 217 11.73 -1.34 -5.95
CA LEU A 217 12.21 -1.70 -7.30
C LEU A 217 13.74 -1.73 -7.36
N LYS A 218 14.40 -0.72 -6.77
CA LYS A 218 15.86 -0.66 -6.69
C LYS A 218 16.44 -1.82 -5.87
N ALA A 219 15.82 -2.18 -4.75
CA ALA A 219 16.28 -3.27 -3.89
C ALA A 219 16.17 -4.65 -4.56
N ASN A 220 15.25 -4.81 -5.52
CA ASN A 220 15.03 -6.05 -6.28
C ASN A 220 15.67 -6.03 -7.67
N SER A 221 16.51 -5.03 -7.96
CA SER A 221 17.25 -4.94 -9.23
C SER A 221 18.45 -5.92 -9.25
N PRO A 222 18.77 -6.55 -10.39
CA PRO A 222 18.16 -6.39 -11.71
C PRO A 222 17.01 -7.35 -11.99
N SER A 223 16.71 -8.31 -11.11
CA SER A 223 15.74 -9.38 -11.38
C SER A 223 14.33 -8.87 -11.64
N ILE A 224 13.88 -7.86 -10.89
CA ILE A 224 12.53 -7.30 -11.05
C ILE A 224 12.31 -6.62 -12.42
N PHE A 225 13.39 -6.18 -13.08
CA PHE A 225 13.34 -5.58 -14.42
C PHE A 225 13.44 -6.62 -15.54
N LYS A 226 13.33 -7.90 -15.22
CA LYS A 226 13.11 -9.00 -16.18
C LYS A 226 11.66 -9.50 -16.16
N ASP A 227 10.85 -8.99 -15.23
CA ASP A 227 9.44 -9.36 -15.10
C ASP A 227 8.62 -8.52 -16.09
N ASP A 228 7.88 -9.20 -16.96
CA ASP A 228 7.09 -8.56 -18.03
C ASP A 228 6.04 -7.58 -17.45
N VAL A 229 5.51 -7.84 -16.26
CA VAL A 229 4.56 -6.94 -15.58
C VAL A 229 5.16 -5.56 -15.33
N VAL A 230 6.47 -5.49 -15.12
CA VAL A 230 7.21 -4.26 -14.85
C VAL A 230 7.69 -3.62 -16.15
N THR A 231 8.19 -4.41 -17.09
CA THR A 231 8.77 -3.88 -18.34
C THR A 231 7.72 -3.45 -19.36
N ASP A 232 6.59 -4.14 -19.44
CA ASP A 232 5.55 -3.91 -20.45
C ASP A 232 4.58 -2.78 -20.07
N GLN A 233 5.13 -1.70 -19.49
CA GLN A 233 4.40 -0.53 -19.01
C GLN A 233 4.92 0.77 -19.67
N PRO A 234 4.90 0.90 -21.01
CA PRO A 234 5.56 2.00 -21.71
C PRO A 234 5.04 3.39 -21.32
N GLN A 235 3.73 3.51 -21.07
CA GLN A 235 3.11 4.79 -20.69
C GLN A 235 3.56 5.22 -19.29
N LEU A 236 3.55 4.30 -18.31
CA LEU A 236 4.05 4.56 -16.96
C LEU A 236 5.49 5.08 -16.99
N TRP A 237 6.39 4.42 -17.74
CA TRP A 237 7.79 4.83 -17.77
C TRP A 237 7.99 6.18 -18.48
N LEU A 238 7.19 6.46 -19.51
CA LEU A 238 7.17 7.77 -20.16
C LEU A 238 6.71 8.87 -19.18
N ASP A 239 5.60 8.65 -18.47
CA ASP A 239 5.09 9.60 -17.49
C ASP A 239 6.04 9.78 -16.32
N PHE A 240 6.74 8.72 -15.90
CA PHE A 240 7.74 8.78 -14.85
C PHE A 240 8.93 9.66 -15.26
N VAL A 241 9.39 9.55 -16.51
CA VAL A 241 10.43 10.45 -17.05
C VAL A 241 9.94 11.88 -17.11
N ASN A 242 8.69 12.12 -17.55
CA ASN A 242 8.10 13.46 -17.59
C ASN A 242 8.03 14.09 -16.19
N MET A 243 7.56 13.35 -15.20
CA MET A 243 7.54 13.76 -13.79
C MET A 243 8.95 14.11 -13.28
N LEU A 244 9.96 13.29 -13.54
CA LEU A 244 11.33 13.59 -13.11
C LEU A 244 11.91 14.83 -13.79
N ASN A 245 11.56 15.04 -15.07
CA ASN A 245 12.01 16.21 -15.82
C ASN A 245 11.40 17.51 -15.29
N SER A 246 10.16 17.49 -14.75
CA SER A 246 9.56 18.71 -14.19
C SER A 246 10.35 19.21 -12.97
N PHE A 247 10.81 18.31 -12.11
CA PHE A 247 11.70 18.68 -10.98
C PHE A 247 13.05 19.25 -11.41
N ALA A 248 13.56 18.85 -12.58
CA ALA A 248 14.83 19.36 -13.12
C ALA A 248 14.72 20.78 -13.68
N VAL A 249 13.53 21.18 -14.15
CA VAL A 249 13.29 22.54 -14.67
C VAL A 249 13.22 23.57 -13.54
N ASP A 250 12.66 23.19 -12.38
CA ASP A 250 12.56 24.04 -11.18
C ASP A 250 13.91 24.34 -10.49
N SER A 251 14.99 23.66 -10.87
CA SER A 251 16.33 23.87 -10.30
C SER A 251 17.27 24.75 -11.16
N GLY A 252 16.71 25.45 -12.16
CA GLY A 252 17.46 26.47 -12.93
C GLY A 252 17.85 27.70 -12.09
N PRO A 253 18.96 28.39 -12.40
CA PRO A 253 19.43 29.52 -11.59
C PRO A 253 18.38 30.63 -11.58
N GLU A 254 17.97 31.07 -10.40
CA GLU A 254 17.20 32.31 -10.20
C GLU A 254 17.90 33.42 -11.00
N LYS A 255 17.19 33.99 -11.97
CA LYS A 255 17.67 35.18 -12.67
C LYS A 255 17.70 36.32 -11.65
N SER A 256 18.91 36.65 -11.19
CA SER A 256 19.26 37.80 -10.36
C SER A 256 18.70 39.12 -10.89
#